data_AF-A0A6U3E3N1-F1
#
_entry.id   AF-A0A6U3E3N1-F1
#
_cell.length_a   1.000
_cell.length_b   1.000
_cell.length_c   1.000
_cell.angle_alpha   90.00
_cell.angle_beta   90.00
_cell.angle_gamma   90.00
#
_symmetry.space_group_name_H-M   'P 1'
#
loop_
_entity.id
_entity.type
_entity.pdbx_description
1 polymer ?
#
loop_
_entity_poly.entity_id
_entity_poly.type
_entity_poly.pdbx_seq_one_letter_code
_entity_poly.pdbx_strand_id
1 'polypeptide(L)'
;KKDKKKKKSKAAVEEEDEVADKSSTKKKKKTAAANKKKSSSKSKSTLANLHVKKELKATSPNYRIQRELKSFLSDPPPNLKVKVGKNIRVWIVTMSGAKDTIYEGETFQLRIAFPAAYPTVPPSVYFLPPNIPLHEHVYTNGDICLSLLGKDWRPTMTAQSIAVSILSILSSAQSKSLPMDNARHSQNKPGEYQKDWVYHDDLC
;
A
#
# COMPACT_ATOMS: atom_id res chain seq x y z
N LYS A 1 -44.45 42.33 -6.48
CA LYS A 1 -44.16 42.69 -7.88
C LYS A 1 -45.04 41.83 -8.78
N LYS A 2 -45.54 42.35 -9.91
CA LYS A 2 -46.62 41.71 -10.68
C LYS A 2 -46.30 41.65 -12.19
N ASP A 3 -46.85 40.61 -12.81
CA ASP A 3 -47.13 40.42 -14.24
C ASP A 3 -46.00 40.21 -15.27
N LYS A 4 -46.38 39.45 -16.31
CA LYS A 4 -45.55 38.83 -17.37
C LYS A 4 -45.54 39.70 -18.64
N LYS A 5 -44.54 39.52 -19.52
CA LYS A 5 -44.72 39.71 -20.97
C LYS A 5 -43.93 38.67 -21.77
N LYS A 6 -44.40 38.34 -22.99
CA LYS A 6 -44.01 37.15 -23.77
C LYS A 6 -44.24 37.36 -25.28
N LYS A 7 -43.20 37.15 -26.12
CA LYS A 7 -43.14 36.81 -27.58
C LYS A 7 -41.64 36.88 -28.00
N LYS A 8 -41.04 35.98 -28.80
CA LYS A 8 -41.20 35.68 -30.27
C LYS A 8 -40.98 36.92 -31.14
N SER A 9 -40.25 36.91 -32.27
CA SER A 9 -39.48 35.90 -33.08
C SER A 9 -38.56 36.68 -34.08
N LYS A 10 -37.67 36.17 -34.94
CA LYS A 10 -37.75 35.12 -36.02
C LYS A 10 -36.34 34.88 -36.67
N ALA A 11 -36.24 33.93 -37.61
CA ALA A 11 -35.11 33.47 -38.48
C ALA A 11 -34.36 34.57 -39.31
N ALA A 12 -33.30 34.33 -40.12
CA ALA A 12 -32.79 33.14 -40.89
C ALA A 12 -31.21 33.21 -41.02
N VAL A 13 -30.39 32.15 -41.19
CA VAL A 13 -30.19 31.19 -42.33
C VAL A 13 -29.82 31.95 -43.63
N GLU A 14 -28.84 31.58 -44.47
CA GLU A 14 -28.02 30.33 -44.68
C GLU A 14 -26.56 30.36 -44.09
N GLU A 15 -25.69 29.32 -43.99
CA GLU A 15 -25.53 27.90 -44.47
C GLU A 15 -24.90 27.70 -45.90
N GLU A 16 -24.09 26.67 -46.30
CA GLU A 16 -23.55 25.40 -45.69
C GLU A 16 -21.99 25.28 -45.46
N ASP A 17 -21.06 24.56 -46.15
CA ASP A 17 -20.82 24.10 -47.57
C ASP A 17 -19.91 22.80 -47.70
N GLU A 18 -19.04 22.62 -48.74
CA GLU A 18 -18.46 21.35 -49.33
C GLU A 18 -16.88 21.27 -49.43
N VAL A 19 -16.12 20.16 -49.61
CA VAL A 19 -16.30 18.67 -49.45
C VAL A 19 -14.91 17.90 -49.35
N ALA A 20 -14.91 16.55 -49.43
CA ALA A 20 -13.79 15.57 -49.27
C ALA A 20 -12.85 15.41 -50.52
N ASP A 21 -11.94 14.42 -50.75
CA ASP A 21 -11.67 13.06 -50.20
C ASP A 21 -10.21 12.52 -50.42
N LYS A 22 -9.92 11.29 -49.95
CA LYS A 22 -8.66 10.47 -49.94
C LYS A 22 -7.74 10.48 -51.21
N SER A 23 -6.42 10.26 -51.02
CA SER A 23 -5.76 8.91 -51.17
C SER A 23 -4.25 8.82 -51.60
N SER A 24 -3.54 7.84 -51.02
CA SER A 24 -2.61 6.86 -51.67
C SER A 24 -1.15 7.15 -52.15
N THR A 25 -0.19 6.65 -51.35
CA THR A 25 1.12 6.02 -51.74
C THR A 25 2.30 6.95 -52.16
N LYS A 26 3.59 6.54 -52.19
CA LYS A 26 4.23 5.19 -52.17
C LYS A 26 5.70 5.20 -51.66
N LYS A 27 6.09 4.16 -50.89
CA LYS A 27 7.45 3.60 -50.62
C LYS A 27 8.70 4.50 -50.66
N LYS A 28 9.53 4.38 -49.60
CA LYS A 28 10.94 3.97 -49.77
C LYS A 28 11.39 3.01 -48.65
N LYS A 29 12.27 2.06 -49.01
CA LYS A 29 12.70 0.91 -48.19
C LYS A 29 14.19 1.02 -47.88
N LYS A 30 14.61 0.87 -46.63
CA LYS A 30 15.98 0.45 -46.27
C LYS A 30 15.97 -0.40 -45.00
N THR A 31 16.86 -1.38 -44.97
CA THR A 31 16.93 -2.46 -43.97
C THR A 31 18.14 -2.27 -43.05
N ALA A 32 17.97 -2.53 -41.76
CA ALA A 32 19.07 -2.67 -40.79
C ALA A 32 18.82 -3.89 -39.89
N ALA A 33 19.88 -4.60 -39.52
CA ALA A 33 19.81 -5.96 -39.00
C ALA A 33 19.15 -6.09 -37.61
N ALA A 34 18.37 -7.17 -37.43
CA ALA A 34 17.85 -7.59 -36.14
C ALA A 34 18.98 -8.15 -35.24
N ASN A 35 19.71 -7.27 -34.57
CA ASN A 35 20.77 -7.67 -33.65
C ASN A 35 20.17 -8.31 -32.38
N LYS A 36 20.21 -9.65 -32.30
CA LYS A 36 19.88 -10.43 -31.09
C LYS A 36 20.90 -10.19 -29.98
N LYS A 37 20.89 -9.00 -29.38
CA LYS A 37 21.47 -8.79 -28.05
C LYS A 37 20.67 -9.62 -27.04
N LYS A 38 21.16 -10.83 -26.74
CA LYS A 38 20.82 -11.55 -25.50
C LYS A 38 21.27 -10.67 -24.32
N SER A 39 20.41 -9.76 -23.88
CA SER A 39 20.57 -9.07 -22.60
C SER A 39 20.39 -10.10 -21.50
N SER A 40 21.48 -10.73 -21.10
CA SER A 40 21.54 -11.65 -19.97
C SER A 40 21.23 -10.87 -18.69
N SER A 41 19.95 -10.82 -18.33
CA SER A 41 19.43 -10.23 -17.11
C SER A 41 19.91 -11.03 -15.89
N LYS A 42 21.18 -10.81 -15.52
CA LYS A 42 21.73 -11.19 -14.21
C LYS A 42 20.88 -10.51 -13.14
N SER A 43 19.85 -11.22 -12.68
CA SER A 43 18.95 -10.78 -11.63
C SER A 43 19.77 -10.49 -10.37
N LYS A 44 19.93 -9.20 -10.04
CA LYS A 44 20.61 -8.76 -8.83
C LYS A 44 19.79 -9.25 -7.65
N SER A 45 20.25 -10.28 -6.95
CA SER A 45 19.49 -10.92 -5.87
C SER A 45 19.20 -9.92 -4.75
N THR A 46 17.92 -9.57 -4.58
CA THR A 46 17.42 -8.71 -3.51
C THR A 46 17.91 -9.18 -2.14
N LEU A 47 18.19 -8.26 -1.21
CA LEU A 47 18.60 -8.60 0.16
C LEU A 47 17.63 -9.57 0.86
N ALA A 48 16.32 -9.46 0.61
CA ALA A 48 15.32 -10.40 1.10
C ALA A 48 15.55 -11.85 0.60
N ASN A 49 15.93 -12.03 -0.67
CA ASN A 49 16.30 -13.34 -1.24
C ASN A 49 17.65 -13.84 -0.71
N LEU A 50 18.58 -12.95 -0.38
CA LEU A 50 19.84 -13.32 0.28
C LEU A 50 19.60 -13.80 1.72
N HIS A 51 18.67 -13.18 2.45
CA HIS A 51 18.22 -13.68 3.76
C HIS A 51 17.57 -15.06 3.65
N VAL A 52 16.65 -15.29 2.71
CA VAL A 52 15.94 -16.56 2.57
C VAL A 52 16.83 -17.71 2.07
N LYS A 53 17.94 -17.43 1.38
CA LYS A 53 18.92 -18.44 0.94
C LYS A 53 19.86 -18.94 2.05
N LYS A 54 19.90 -18.30 3.22
CA LYS A 54 20.75 -18.72 4.34
C LYS A 54 20.00 -19.74 5.19
N GLU A 55 20.46 -20.98 5.28
CA GLU A 55 19.85 -21.91 6.24
C GLU A 55 20.11 -21.46 7.68
N LEU A 56 19.04 -21.29 8.47
CA LEU A 56 19.09 -21.03 9.91
C LEU A 56 18.60 -22.26 10.66
N LYS A 57 19.32 -22.63 11.73
CA LYS A 57 18.84 -23.63 12.70
C LYS A 57 17.63 -23.09 13.46
N ALA A 58 16.73 -23.98 13.89
CA ALA A 58 15.53 -23.63 14.67
C ALA A 58 15.83 -22.85 15.96
N THR A 59 17.02 -23.03 16.54
CA THR A 59 17.53 -22.30 17.70
C THR A 59 17.96 -20.85 17.41
N SER A 60 17.97 -20.42 16.14
CA SER A 60 18.29 -19.03 15.81
C SER A 60 17.13 -18.10 16.15
N PRO A 61 17.34 -16.98 16.86
CA PRO A 61 16.28 -16.03 17.18
C PRO A 61 15.69 -15.34 15.94
N ASN A 62 16.28 -15.52 14.75
CA ASN A 62 15.75 -15.03 13.47
C ASN A 62 15.05 -16.13 12.64
N TYR A 63 15.04 -17.39 13.09
CA TYR A 63 14.48 -18.52 12.34
C TYR A 63 13.01 -18.30 11.98
N ARG A 64 12.18 -17.94 12.97
CA ARG A 64 10.75 -17.63 12.79
C ARG A 64 10.53 -16.52 11.75
N ILE A 65 11.25 -15.41 11.89
CA ILE A 65 11.17 -14.24 11.00
C ILE A 65 11.58 -14.63 9.56
N GLN A 66 12.61 -15.45 9.40
CA GLN A 66 13.04 -15.94 8.09
C GLN A 66 12.02 -16.89 7.45
N ARG A 67 11.38 -17.77 8.23
CA ARG A 67 10.31 -18.65 7.74
C ARG A 67 9.11 -17.85 7.24
N GLU A 68 8.72 -16.79 7.94
CA GLU A 68 7.68 -15.85 7.45
C GLU A 68 8.13 -15.08 6.21
N LEU A 69 9.36 -14.58 6.16
CA LEU A 69 9.87 -13.89 4.97
C LEU A 69 9.89 -14.82 3.75
N LYS A 70 10.21 -16.11 3.94
CA LYS A 70 10.13 -17.12 2.88
C LYS A 70 8.69 -17.30 2.40
N SER A 71 7.72 -17.36 3.33
CA SER A 71 6.28 -17.45 3.03
C SER A 71 5.78 -16.26 2.21
N PHE A 72 6.03 -15.03 2.69
CA PHE A 72 5.61 -13.78 2.04
C PHE A 72 6.25 -13.62 0.64
N LEU A 73 7.48 -14.12 0.44
CA LEU A 73 8.12 -14.09 -0.88
C LEU A 73 7.68 -15.23 -1.81
N SER A 74 7.21 -16.37 -1.31
CA SER A 74 6.66 -17.45 -2.13
C SER A 74 5.21 -17.22 -2.54
N ASP A 75 4.42 -16.62 -1.64
CA ASP A 75 3.00 -16.30 -1.84
C ASP A 75 2.72 -14.88 -1.33
N PRO A 76 3.08 -13.83 -2.10
CA PRO A 76 2.85 -12.44 -1.73
C PRO A 76 1.36 -12.10 -1.88
N PRO A 77 0.67 -11.62 -0.82
CA PRO A 77 -0.74 -11.25 -0.91
C PRO A 77 -0.98 -10.16 -1.97
N PRO A 78 -2.19 -10.09 -2.56
CA PRO A 78 -2.55 -9.02 -3.49
C PRO A 78 -2.28 -7.66 -2.85
N ASN A 79 -1.83 -6.72 -3.69
CA ASN A 79 -1.45 -5.34 -3.31
C ASN A 79 -0.31 -5.16 -2.29
N LEU A 80 0.26 -6.24 -1.72
CA LEU A 80 1.36 -6.17 -0.75
C LEU A 80 2.72 -6.56 -1.35
N LYS A 81 3.76 -5.75 -1.11
CA LYS A 81 5.12 -5.99 -1.61
C LYS A 81 6.16 -5.77 -0.51
N VAL A 82 6.71 -6.85 0.05
CA VAL A 82 7.72 -6.80 1.11
C VAL A 82 9.13 -6.49 0.58
N LYS A 83 9.84 -5.58 1.26
CA LYS A 83 11.26 -5.26 1.08
C LYS A 83 11.97 -5.40 2.42
N VAL A 84 13.16 -6.02 2.42
CA VAL A 84 13.97 -6.24 3.63
C VAL A 84 15.39 -5.73 3.38
N GLY A 85 15.94 -4.99 4.35
CA GLY A 85 17.27 -4.40 4.30
C GLY A 85 18.38 -5.34 4.79
N LYS A 86 19.49 -4.77 5.25
CA LYS A 86 20.59 -5.54 5.87
C LYS A 86 20.13 -6.27 7.15
N ASN A 87 19.28 -5.64 7.95
CA ASN A 87 18.66 -6.26 9.12
C ASN A 87 17.36 -6.98 8.74
N ILE A 88 17.30 -8.30 8.97
CA ILE A 88 16.09 -9.10 8.72
C ILE A 88 14.92 -8.74 9.66
N ARG A 89 15.18 -8.03 10.76
CA ARG A 89 14.18 -7.60 11.75
C ARG A 89 13.49 -6.27 11.42
N VAL A 90 13.74 -5.68 10.24
CA VAL A 90 13.01 -4.49 9.77
C VAL A 90 12.58 -4.71 8.32
N TRP A 91 11.28 -4.81 8.11
CA TRP A 91 10.66 -4.94 6.80
C TRP A 91 9.91 -3.65 6.45
N ILE A 92 9.91 -3.29 5.17
CA ILE A 92 9.06 -2.27 4.59
C ILE A 92 8.09 -2.98 3.64
N VAL A 93 6.80 -3.03 3.99
CA VAL A 93 5.75 -3.53 3.12
C VAL A 93 5.17 -2.33 2.37
N THR A 94 5.36 -2.27 1.05
CA THR A 94 4.62 -1.34 0.21
C THR A 94 3.21 -1.88 0.03
N MET A 95 2.20 -1.07 0.37
CA MET A 95 0.77 -1.39 0.28
C MET A 95 0.13 -0.48 -0.77
N SER A 96 -0.54 -1.03 -1.77
CA SER A 96 -1.37 -0.23 -2.70
C SER A 96 -2.84 -0.35 -2.30
N GLY A 97 -3.60 0.75 -2.37
CA GLY A 97 -5.05 0.69 -2.06
C GLY A 97 -5.78 -0.29 -2.98
N ALA A 98 -6.75 -1.01 -2.42
CA ALA A 98 -7.53 -1.98 -3.19
C ALA A 98 -8.43 -1.26 -4.22
N LYS A 99 -8.81 -1.98 -5.27
CA LYS A 99 -9.78 -1.48 -6.23
C LYS A 99 -11.14 -1.25 -5.58
N ASP A 100 -11.89 -0.31 -6.11
CA ASP A 100 -13.26 0.00 -5.67
C ASP A 100 -13.30 0.49 -4.20
N THR A 101 -12.20 1.07 -3.70
CA THR A 101 -12.06 1.66 -2.35
C THR A 101 -11.66 3.13 -2.39
N ILE A 102 -11.88 3.85 -1.29
CA ILE A 102 -11.49 5.27 -1.14
C ILE A 102 -9.98 5.54 -1.21
N TYR A 103 -9.15 4.49 -1.27
CA TYR A 103 -7.69 4.56 -1.40
C TYR A 103 -7.19 4.01 -2.74
N GLU A 104 -8.06 3.70 -3.72
CA GLU A 104 -7.60 3.18 -5.02
C GLU A 104 -6.57 4.11 -5.68
N GLY A 105 -5.49 3.52 -6.21
CA GLY A 105 -4.37 4.25 -6.82
C GLY A 105 -3.36 4.81 -5.81
N GLU A 106 -3.74 5.01 -4.54
CA GLU A 106 -2.82 5.43 -3.49
C GLU A 106 -1.85 4.29 -3.11
N THR A 107 -0.70 4.66 -2.56
CA THR A 107 0.32 3.68 -2.13
C THR A 107 1.06 4.19 -0.89
N PHE A 108 1.04 3.34 0.13
CA PHE A 108 1.56 3.58 1.48
C PHE A 108 2.78 2.68 1.74
N GLN A 109 3.57 3.03 2.76
CA GLN A 109 4.68 2.20 3.21
C GLN A 109 4.50 1.86 4.69
N LEU A 110 4.29 0.58 4.98
CA LEU A 110 4.17 0.05 6.33
C LEU A 110 5.53 -0.48 6.79
N ARG A 111 6.04 0.02 7.91
CA ARG A 111 7.25 -0.49 8.57
C ARG A 111 6.85 -1.53 9.61
N ILE A 112 7.45 -2.72 9.53
CA ILE A 112 7.31 -3.80 10.51
C ILE A 112 8.68 -4.04 11.14
N ALA A 113 8.78 -3.89 12.46
CA ALA A 113 10.01 -4.07 13.23
C ALA A 113 9.84 -5.12 14.33
N PHE A 114 10.64 -6.20 14.26
CA PHE A 114 10.48 -7.37 15.12
C PHE A 114 11.35 -7.25 16.40
N PRO A 115 10.77 -7.11 17.60
CA PRO A 115 11.52 -7.01 18.85
C PRO A 115 12.30 -8.29 19.16
N ALA A 116 13.30 -8.20 20.04
CA ALA A 116 14.13 -9.35 20.41
C ALA A 116 13.30 -10.56 20.87
N ALA A 117 12.22 -10.31 21.63
CA ALA A 117 11.28 -11.31 22.14
C ALA A 117 10.16 -11.73 21.16
N TYR A 118 10.25 -11.41 19.87
CA TYR A 118 9.31 -11.91 18.86
C TYR A 118 9.47 -13.45 18.67
N PRO A 119 8.38 -14.25 18.64
CA PRO A 119 6.97 -13.87 18.49
C PRO A 119 6.17 -13.73 19.79
N THR A 120 6.77 -13.82 20.98
CA THR A 120 6.07 -13.66 22.26
C THR A 120 5.52 -12.23 22.43
N VAL A 121 6.30 -11.23 21.99
CA VAL A 121 5.88 -9.82 21.91
C VAL A 121 5.53 -9.48 20.45
N PRO A 122 4.46 -8.69 20.19
CA PRO A 122 4.09 -8.27 18.83
C PRO A 122 5.21 -7.49 18.12
N PRO A 123 5.20 -7.44 16.78
CA PRO A 123 6.06 -6.53 16.04
C PRO A 123 5.56 -5.09 16.20
N SER A 124 6.48 -4.13 16.22
CA SER A 124 6.17 -2.70 16.11
C SER A 124 5.79 -2.40 14.65
N VAL A 125 4.58 -1.87 14.42
CA VAL A 125 4.00 -1.68 13.08
C VAL A 125 3.39 -0.30 12.94
N TYR A 126 3.83 0.47 11.94
CA TYR A 126 3.34 1.83 11.66
C TYR A 126 3.60 2.26 10.21
N PHE A 127 2.84 3.22 9.71
CA PHE A 127 3.01 3.82 8.38
C PHE A 127 4.17 4.82 8.35
N LEU A 128 4.83 4.96 7.19
CA LEU A 128 5.93 5.90 6.97
C LEU A 128 5.50 7.09 6.09
N PRO A 129 5.95 8.32 6.41
CA PRO A 129 5.76 9.48 5.55
C PRO A 129 6.48 9.33 4.19
N PRO A 130 6.08 10.09 3.16
CA PRO A 130 5.05 11.13 3.19
C PRO A 130 3.61 10.60 3.12
N ASN A 131 3.40 9.35 2.69
CA ASN A 131 2.08 8.80 2.41
C ASN A 131 1.55 7.97 3.60
N ILE A 132 0.84 8.63 4.52
CA ILE A 132 0.11 8.01 5.63
C ILE A 132 -1.40 8.08 5.30
N PRO A 133 -2.16 6.97 5.37
CA PRO A 133 -3.60 7.00 5.09
C PRO A 133 -4.39 7.70 6.20
N LEU A 134 -5.40 8.48 5.83
CA LEU A 134 -6.34 9.11 6.75
C LEU A 134 -7.49 8.13 7.10
N HIS A 135 -7.36 7.40 8.22
CA HIS A 135 -8.32 6.40 8.68
C HIS A 135 -8.60 6.56 10.18
N GLU A 136 -9.79 6.16 10.67
CA GLU A 136 -10.16 6.19 12.11
C GLU A 136 -9.27 5.35 13.05
N HIS A 137 -8.37 4.56 12.49
CA HIS A 137 -7.42 3.71 13.22
C HIS A 137 -5.96 4.04 12.85
N VAL A 138 -5.70 5.09 12.07
CA VAL A 138 -4.35 5.51 11.66
C VAL A 138 -4.09 6.96 12.04
N TYR A 139 -3.09 7.16 12.91
CA TYR A 139 -2.69 8.46 13.40
C TYR A 139 -1.77 9.19 12.40
N THR A 140 -1.73 10.53 12.45
CA THR A 140 -0.92 11.35 11.53
C THR A 140 0.60 11.23 11.75
N ASN A 141 1.05 10.59 12.83
CA ASN A 141 2.45 10.18 13.01
C ASN A 141 2.77 8.82 12.35
N GLY A 142 1.75 8.10 11.87
CA GLY A 142 1.82 6.78 11.26
C GLY A 142 1.38 5.61 12.16
N ASP A 143 1.12 5.84 13.46
CA ASP A 143 0.68 4.79 14.38
C ASP A 143 -0.67 4.17 13.98
N ILE A 144 -0.89 2.94 14.43
CA ILE A 144 -2.06 2.12 14.07
C ILE A 144 -2.74 1.62 15.34
N CYS A 145 -4.01 1.99 15.54
CA CYS A 145 -4.83 1.56 16.66
C CYS A 145 -5.60 0.29 16.33
N LEU A 146 -4.97 -0.86 16.60
CA LEU A 146 -5.60 -2.18 16.45
C LEU A 146 -5.17 -3.11 17.59
N SER A 147 -6.15 -3.75 18.22
CA SER A 147 -6.03 -4.79 19.24
C SER A 147 -4.96 -5.85 18.94
N LEU A 148 -4.89 -6.30 17.68
CA LEU A 148 -3.97 -7.33 17.17
C LEU A 148 -2.48 -6.95 17.23
N LEU A 149 -2.15 -5.67 17.40
CA LEU A 149 -0.79 -5.17 17.62
C LEU A 149 -0.44 -5.07 19.12
N GLY A 150 -1.40 -5.34 20.01
CA GLY A 150 -1.29 -5.22 21.46
C GLY A 150 -1.97 -6.37 22.19
N LYS A 151 -3.13 -6.10 22.80
CA LYS A 151 -3.84 -7.04 23.70
C LYS A 151 -4.19 -8.39 23.06
N ASP A 152 -4.58 -8.40 21.79
CA ASP A 152 -5.04 -9.59 21.07
C ASP A 152 -3.95 -10.17 20.13
N TRP A 153 -2.69 -9.73 20.31
CA TRP A 153 -1.55 -10.38 19.67
C TRP A 153 -1.42 -11.84 20.12
N ARG A 154 -1.36 -12.75 19.16
CA ARG A 154 -1.10 -14.17 19.41
C ARG A 154 0.17 -14.59 18.68
N PRO A 155 1.13 -15.30 19.31
CA PRO A 155 2.37 -15.75 18.66
C PRO A 155 2.17 -16.63 17.41
N THR A 156 0.96 -17.14 17.15
CA THR A 156 0.56 -17.83 15.92
C THR A 156 0.38 -16.90 14.71
N MET A 157 0.14 -15.61 14.94
CA MET A 157 0.00 -14.60 13.89
C MET A 157 1.35 -14.25 13.26
N THR A 158 1.32 -13.73 12.04
CA THR A 158 2.49 -13.43 11.21
C THR A 158 2.50 -11.98 10.75
N ALA A 159 3.65 -11.46 10.34
CA ALA A 159 3.75 -10.16 9.69
C ALA A 159 2.98 -10.10 8.35
N GLN A 160 2.78 -11.25 7.69
CA GLN A 160 1.93 -11.37 6.50
C GLN A 160 0.45 -11.18 6.86
N SER A 161 -0.05 -11.88 7.89
CA SER A 161 -1.44 -11.73 8.33
C SER A 161 -1.73 -10.32 8.89
N ILE A 162 -0.80 -9.71 9.64
CA ILE A 162 -0.95 -8.32 10.11
C ILE A 162 -1.13 -7.35 8.92
N ALA A 163 -0.25 -7.43 7.91
CA ALA A 163 -0.32 -6.53 6.77
C ALA A 163 -1.59 -6.74 5.92
N VAL A 164 -2.13 -7.97 5.86
CA VAL A 164 -3.43 -8.27 5.24
C VAL A 164 -4.59 -7.72 6.07
N SER A 165 -4.59 -7.86 7.40
CA SER A 165 -5.61 -7.27 8.27
C SER A 165 -5.67 -5.75 8.12
N ILE A 166 -4.52 -5.06 8.14
CA ILE A 166 -4.45 -3.60 7.94
C ILE A 166 -4.97 -3.21 6.55
N LEU A 167 -4.62 -3.96 5.49
CA LEU A 167 -5.17 -3.70 4.15
C LEU A 167 -6.69 -3.92 4.09
N SER A 168 -7.21 -4.95 4.76
CA SER A 168 -8.65 -5.23 4.83
C SER A 168 -9.41 -4.08 5.49
N ILE A 169 -8.88 -3.56 6.60
CA ILE A 169 -9.45 -2.43 7.35
C ILE A 169 -9.49 -1.17 6.48
N LEU A 170 -8.36 -0.82 5.84
CA LEU A 170 -8.33 0.26 4.85
C LEU A 170 -9.33 0.03 3.70
N SER A 171 -9.60 -1.22 3.33
CA SER A 171 -10.52 -1.53 2.21
C SER A 171 -12.00 -1.45 2.61
N SER A 172 -12.34 -1.61 3.89
CA SER A 172 -13.71 -1.43 4.40
C SER A 172 -14.10 0.03 4.68
N ALA A 173 -13.13 0.94 4.73
CA ALA A 173 -13.36 2.34 5.07
C ALA A 173 -14.32 3.06 4.11
N GLN A 174 -15.39 3.63 4.65
CA GLN A 174 -16.40 4.38 3.87
C GLN A 174 -16.05 5.87 3.69
N SER A 175 -15.16 6.42 4.53
CA SER A 175 -14.71 7.81 4.43
C SER A 175 -13.28 7.97 4.96
N LYS A 176 -12.60 9.07 4.59
CA LYS A 176 -11.27 9.41 5.13
C LYS A 176 -11.43 10.25 6.40
N SER A 177 -11.11 9.65 7.53
CA SER A 177 -11.26 10.20 8.88
C SER A 177 -9.91 10.17 9.63
N LEU A 178 -9.90 10.59 10.89
CA LEU A 178 -8.76 10.42 11.80
C LEU A 178 -9.26 9.91 13.16
N PRO A 179 -8.42 9.24 13.96
CA PRO A 179 -8.80 8.84 15.32
C PRO A 179 -9.18 10.05 16.17
N MET A 180 -10.17 9.90 17.05
CA MET A 180 -10.74 11.02 17.82
C MET A 180 -9.69 11.78 18.66
N ASP A 181 -8.69 11.07 19.20
CA ASP A 181 -7.62 11.65 20.01
C ASP A 181 -6.32 11.96 19.24
N ASN A 182 -6.36 11.97 17.89
CA ASN A 182 -5.17 12.15 17.04
C ASN A 182 -4.36 13.41 17.38
N ALA A 183 -5.01 14.51 17.75
CA ALA A 183 -4.31 15.74 18.15
C ALA A 183 -3.38 15.54 19.35
N ARG A 184 -3.71 14.61 20.26
CA ARG A 184 -2.88 14.22 21.41
C ARG A 184 -1.86 13.16 20.99
N HIS A 185 -2.30 12.06 20.38
CA HIS A 185 -1.44 10.90 20.12
C HIS A 185 -0.36 11.17 19.06
N SER A 186 -0.64 12.01 18.06
CA SER A 186 0.31 12.30 16.98
C SER A 186 1.60 13.02 17.41
N GLN A 187 1.67 13.51 18.66
CA GLN A 187 2.90 14.03 19.26
C GLN A 187 3.84 12.92 19.74
N ASN A 188 3.33 11.69 19.91
CA ASN A 188 4.10 10.53 20.32
C ASN A 188 4.96 9.98 19.15
N LYS A 189 6.07 9.34 19.50
CA LYS A 189 6.93 8.66 18.54
C LYS A 189 6.27 7.35 18.07
N PRO A 190 6.15 7.12 16.75
CA PRO A 190 5.39 5.98 16.24
C PRO A 190 6.11 4.64 16.44
N GLY A 191 5.30 3.60 16.62
CA GLY A 191 5.71 2.22 16.84
C GLY A 191 6.19 1.90 18.25
N GLU A 192 5.99 2.79 19.22
CA GLU A 192 6.32 2.53 20.63
C GLU A 192 5.15 1.91 21.39
N TYR A 193 5.43 0.90 22.22
CA TYR A 193 4.45 0.35 23.15
C TYR A 193 4.17 1.39 24.24
N GLN A 194 2.91 1.79 24.37
CA GLN A 194 2.45 2.70 25.42
C GLN A 194 1.49 1.92 26.33
N LYS A 195 1.40 2.31 27.61
CA LYS A 195 0.68 1.51 28.60
C LYS A 195 -0.85 1.72 28.56
N ASP A 196 -1.27 2.90 28.11
CA ASP A 196 -2.62 3.43 28.30
C ASP A 196 -3.35 3.64 26.95
N TRP A 197 -3.18 2.70 26.01
CA TRP A 197 -3.92 2.70 24.73
C TRP A 197 -5.41 2.44 24.96
N VAL A 198 -6.25 3.35 24.46
CA VAL A 198 -7.65 3.05 24.18
C VAL A 198 -7.72 2.44 22.79
N TYR A 199 -8.06 1.15 22.71
CA TYR A 199 -8.24 0.44 21.46
C TYR A 199 -9.61 0.80 20.87
N HIS A 200 -9.62 1.47 19.71
CA HIS A 200 -10.85 1.96 19.09
C HIS A 200 -11.58 0.91 18.24
N ASP A 201 -10.98 -0.28 18.03
CA ASP A 201 -11.60 -1.44 17.39
C ASP A 201 -12.51 -2.25 18.32
N ASP A 202 -12.59 -1.91 19.61
CA ASP A 202 -13.56 -2.45 20.58
C ASP A 202 -14.92 -1.71 20.60
N LEU A 203 -15.08 -0.64 19.81
CA LEU A 203 -16.20 0.32 19.91
C LEU A 203 -16.97 0.52 18.59
N CYS A 204 -16.97 -0.48 17.71
CA CYS A 204 -17.68 -0.49 16.41
C CYS A 204 -18.58 -1.73 16.28
#